data_AF-A0A7C3RUA8-F1
#
_entry.id   AF-A0A7C3RUA8-F1
#
_cell.length_a   1.000
_cell.length_b   1.000
_cell.length_c   1.000
_cell.angle_alpha   90.00
_cell.angle_beta   90.00
_cell.angle_gamma   90.00
#
_symmetry.space_group_name_H-M   'P 1'
#
loop_
_entity.id
_entity.type
_entity.pdbx_description
1 polymer ?
#
loop_
_entity_poly.entity_id
_entity_poly.type
_entity_poly.pdbx_seq_one_letter_code
_entity_poly.pdbx_strand_id
1 'polypeptide(L)'
;MPRKFSEHAHSVFSRFEGDADFYKAKFEKDALFTRTTFSGKALFFGAIFSGKAGFHGSIFLENSGFHGAKFKGDADFSDAEFRKSALFSNTRFYNSVNFSRAKFPVDSDPLSYASFRG
;
A
#
# COMPACT_ATOMS: atom_id res chain seq x y z
N MET A 1 7.70 14.62 -11.09
CA MET A 1 6.39 14.47 -11.76
C MET A 1 5.74 13.16 -11.31
N PRO A 2 4.41 13.06 -11.18
CA PRO A 2 3.76 11.81 -10.75
C PRO A 2 3.95 10.70 -11.78
N ARG A 3 4.33 9.49 -11.34
CA ARG A 3 4.46 8.33 -12.23
C ARG A 3 3.09 7.79 -12.63
N LYS A 4 2.94 7.38 -13.88
CA LYS A 4 1.75 6.71 -14.39
C LYS A 4 2.11 5.31 -14.85
N PHE A 5 1.39 4.32 -14.35
CA PHE A 5 1.48 2.91 -14.74
C PHE A 5 0.17 2.53 -15.42
N SER A 6 0.19 2.49 -16.76
CA SER A 6 -0.96 2.14 -17.60
C SER A 6 -1.13 0.64 -17.77
N GLU A 7 -0.05 -0.11 -17.58
CA GLU A 7 -0.04 -1.57 -17.52
C GLU A 7 -0.06 -2.06 -16.07
N HIS A 8 -0.26 -3.35 -15.91
CA HIS A 8 -0.19 -4.02 -14.63
C HIS A 8 1.18 -3.79 -13.97
N ALA A 9 1.19 -3.27 -12.74
CA ALA A 9 2.42 -3.14 -11.95
C ALA A 9 2.57 -4.42 -11.14
N HIS A 10 3.40 -5.36 -11.61
CA HIS A 10 3.59 -6.66 -10.98
C HIS A 10 4.97 -6.76 -10.34
N SER A 11 4.97 -6.91 -9.03
CA SER A 11 6.14 -7.21 -8.20
C SER A 11 5.68 -8.29 -7.23
N VAL A 12 5.77 -9.55 -7.64
CA VAL A 12 5.32 -10.71 -6.84
C VAL A 12 6.55 -11.50 -6.43
N PHE A 13 6.67 -11.86 -5.15
CA PHE A 13 7.87 -12.53 -4.60
C PHE A 13 9.16 -11.75 -4.85
N SER A 14 9.06 -10.42 -4.87
CA SER A 14 10.17 -9.53 -5.23
C SER A 14 10.71 -8.76 -4.04
N ARG A 15 11.84 -8.06 -4.22
CA ARG A 15 12.44 -7.23 -3.19
C ARG A 15 12.87 -5.87 -3.77
N PHE A 16 12.49 -4.79 -3.10
CA PHE A 16 13.01 -3.46 -3.35
C PHE A 16 14.14 -3.19 -2.34
N GLU A 17 15.40 -3.17 -2.80
CA GLU A 17 16.55 -3.00 -1.90
C GLU A 17 16.72 -1.57 -1.37
N GLY A 18 16.26 -0.58 -2.12
CA GLY A 18 16.25 0.83 -1.70
C GLY A 18 14.83 1.35 -1.44
N ASP A 19 14.72 2.66 -1.35
CA ASP A 19 13.42 3.33 -1.22
C ASP A 19 12.57 3.07 -2.48
N ALA A 20 11.34 2.62 -2.28
CA ALA A 20 10.35 2.43 -3.32
C ALA A 20 9.41 3.65 -3.35
N ASP A 21 9.69 4.58 -4.26
CA ASP A 21 8.95 5.84 -4.38
C ASP A 21 7.77 5.75 -5.37
N PHE A 22 6.55 5.73 -4.85
CA PHE A 22 5.31 5.80 -5.61
C PHE A 22 4.51 7.07 -5.29
N TYR A 23 5.19 8.16 -4.93
CA TYR A 23 4.58 9.45 -4.61
C TYR A 23 3.66 9.93 -5.75
N LYS A 24 2.38 10.10 -5.42
CA LYS A 24 1.29 10.48 -6.34
C LYS A 24 1.18 9.59 -7.59
N ALA A 25 1.74 8.37 -7.54
CA ALA A 25 1.69 7.45 -8.66
C ALA A 25 0.24 7.08 -8.99
N LYS A 26 -0.06 6.88 -10.27
CA LYS A 26 -1.36 6.40 -10.73
C LYS A 26 -1.19 5.03 -11.35
N PHE A 27 -1.82 4.03 -10.73
CA PHE A 27 -1.95 2.68 -11.25
C PHE A 27 -3.33 2.57 -11.90
N GLU A 28 -3.39 2.48 -13.24
CA GLU A 28 -4.66 2.41 -13.98
C GLU A 28 -5.22 0.99 -14.04
N LYS A 29 -4.34 0.00 -13.93
CA LYS A 29 -4.64 -1.43 -13.84
C LYS A 29 -4.28 -1.94 -12.44
N ASP A 30 -4.30 -3.26 -12.28
CA ASP A 30 -3.96 -3.89 -11.01
C ASP A 30 -2.48 -3.63 -10.66
N ALA A 31 -2.25 -3.33 -9.39
CA ALA A 31 -0.93 -3.14 -8.80
C ALA A 31 -0.71 -4.23 -7.74
N LEU A 32 0.07 -5.24 -8.09
CA LEU A 32 0.29 -6.44 -7.29
C LEU A 32 1.70 -6.42 -6.72
N PHE A 33 1.79 -6.19 -5.41
CA PHE A 33 2.99 -6.25 -4.55
C PHE A 33 2.95 -7.47 -3.62
N THR A 34 2.29 -8.55 -4.05
CA THR A 34 2.06 -9.74 -3.23
C THR A 34 3.38 -10.40 -2.82
N ARG A 35 3.55 -10.65 -1.51
CA ARG A 35 4.75 -11.23 -0.91
C ARG A 35 6.04 -10.50 -1.30
N THR A 36 5.94 -9.20 -1.53
CA THR A 36 7.09 -8.36 -1.82
C THR A 36 7.69 -7.79 -0.54
N THR A 37 9.01 -7.78 -0.47
CA THR A 37 9.75 -7.14 0.62
C THR A 37 10.22 -5.76 0.21
N PHE A 38 9.86 -4.74 0.98
CA PHE A 38 10.39 -3.38 0.85
C PHE A 38 11.46 -3.18 1.92
N SER A 39 12.73 -3.20 1.49
CA SER A 39 13.89 -3.06 2.39
C SER A 39 14.11 -1.61 2.83
N GLY A 40 13.88 -0.67 1.91
CA GLY A 40 13.86 0.77 2.20
C GLY A 40 12.44 1.29 2.47
N LYS A 41 12.30 2.61 2.52
CA LYS A 41 10.99 3.25 2.71
C LYS A 41 10.07 2.96 1.52
N ALA A 42 8.81 2.65 1.78
CA ALA A 42 7.80 2.46 0.74
C ALA A 42 6.80 3.63 0.74
N LEU A 43 6.91 4.51 -0.26
CA LEU A 43 6.23 5.80 -0.26
C LEU A 43 5.09 5.83 -1.29
N PHE A 44 3.86 5.59 -0.86
CA PHE A 44 2.63 5.64 -1.66
C PHE A 44 1.79 6.90 -1.38
N PHE A 45 2.40 7.97 -0.88
CA PHE A 45 1.68 9.20 -0.52
C PHE A 45 0.91 9.78 -1.70
N GLY A 46 -0.40 9.95 -1.55
CA GLY A 46 -1.29 10.45 -2.59
C GLY A 46 -1.41 9.54 -3.83
N ALA A 47 -0.93 8.30 -3.78
CA ALA A 47 -1.04 7.36 -4.88
C ALA A 47 -2.51 7.01 -5.16
N ILE A 48 -2.83 6.69 -6.41
CA ILE A 48 -4.16 6.32 -6.86
C ILE A 48 -4.10 4.93 -7.49
N PHE A 49 -4.81 3.99 -6.87
CA PHE A 49 -4.98 2.63 -7.37
C PHE A 49 -6.38 2.52 -8.00
N SER A 50 -6.44 2.51 -9.33
CA SER A 50 -7.70 2.42 -10.07
C SER A 50 -8.17 0.97 -10.23
N GLY A 51 -7.24 0.03 -10.38
CA GLY A 51 -7.48 -1.42 -10.31
C GLY A 51 -7.31 -1.96 -8.89
N LYS A 52 -7.21 -3.29 -8.78
CA LYS A 52 -6.93 -3.97 -7.50
C LYS A 52 -5.54 -3.61 -7.00
N ALA A 53 -5.40 -3.45 -5.69
CA ALA A 53 -4.13 -3.21 -5.02
C ALA A 53 -3.81 -4.38 -4.08
N GLY A 54 -2.88 -5.23 -4.48
CA GLY A 54 -2.54 -6.46 -3.74
C GLY A 54 -1.23 -6.32 -2.96
N PHE A 55 -1.30 -6.23 -1.65
CA PHE A 55 -0.17 -6.24 -0.71
C PHE A 55 -0.15 -7.49 0.18
N HIS A 56 -0.91 -8.53 -0.19
CA HIS A 56 -0.99 -9.78 0.57
C HIS A 56 0.39 -10.35 0.91
N GLY A 57 0.65 -10.59 2.20
CA GLY A 57 1.89 -11.16 2.71
C GLY A 57 3.15 -10.33 2.45
N SER A 58 3.01 -9.06 2.08
CA SER A 58 4.16 -8.16 1.88
C SER A 58 4.82 -7.75 3.20
N ILE A 59 6.11 -7.45 3.14
CA ILE A 59 6.90 -7.08 4.32
C ILE A 59 7.49 -5.68 4.11
N PHE A 60 7.17 -4.76 5.00
CA PHE A 60 7.72 -3.40 5.03
C PHE A 60 8.71 -3.29 6.20
N LEU A 61 10.01 -3.31 5.88
CA LEU A 61 11.07 -3.30 6.91
C LEU A 61 11.30 -1.90 7.50
N GLU A 62 11.03 -0.87 6.71
CA GLU A 62 11.19 0.53 7.09
C GLU A 62 9.84 1.28 7.12
N ASN A 63 9.87 2.56 7.44
CA ASN A 63 8.67 3.40 7.44
C ASN A 63 7.96 3.33 6.07
N SER A 64 6.66 3.10 6.10
CA SER A 64 5.80 3.02 4.91
C SER A 64 4.69 4.06 5.00
N GLY A 65 4.25 4.53 3.83
CA GLY A 65 3.41 5.71 3.76
C GLY A 65 2.31 5.59 2.73
N PHE A 66 1.07 5.56 3.16
CA PHE A 66 -0.12 5.57 2.32
C PHE A 66 -0.94 6.85 2.48
N HIS A 67 -0.43 7.85 3.21
CA HIS A 67 -1.13 9.10 3.49
C HIS A 67 -1.77 9.71 2.24
N GLY A 68 -3.08 9.96 2.30
CA GLY A 68 -3.84 10.54 1.19
C GLY A 68 -4.02 9.64 -0.04
N ALA A 69 -3.60 8.37 0.02
CA ALA A 69 -3.78 7.42 -1.07
C ALA A 69 -5.27 7.10 -1.29
N LYS A 70 -5.61 6.73 -2.53
CA LYS A 70 -6.97 6.41 -2.95
C LYS A 70 -7.00 5.03 -3.59
N PHE A 71 -7.67 4.09 -2.95
CA PHE A 71 -7.91 2.75 -3.44
C PHE A 71 -9.32 2.68 -4.02
N LYS A 72 -9.43 2.73 -5.34
CA LYS A 72 -10.72 2.68 -6.06
C LYS A 72 -11.17 1.26 -6.37
N GLY A 73 -10.22 0.34 -6.59
CA GLY A 73 -10.48 -1.10 -6.59
C GLY A 73 -10.30 -1.70 -5.19
N ASP A 74 -10.45 -3.02 -5.11
CA ASP A 74 -10.21 -3.77 -3.87
C ASP A 74 -8.76 -3.64 -3.41
N ALA A 75 -8.56 -3.51 -2.10
CA ALA A 75 -7.25 -3.45 -1.49
C ALA A 75 -7.03 -4.61 -0.52
N ASP A 76 -5.97 -5.40 -0.73
CA ASP A 76 -5.65 -6.55 0.10
C ASP A 76 -4.31 -6.35 0.81
N PHE A 77 -4.36 -6.10 2.12
CA PHE A 77 -3.21 -6.05 3.02
C PHE A 77 -3.17 -7.26 3.96
N SER A 78 -3.90 -8.33 3.66
CA SER A 78 -3.91 -9.53 4.50
C SER A 78 -2.50 -10.11 4.67
N ASP A 79 -2.18 -10.56 5.88
CA ASP A 79 -0.83 -11.06 6.24
C ASP A 79 0.33 -10.07 6.01
N ALA A 80 0.07 -8.81 5.67
CA ALA A 80 1.13 -7.83 5.52
C ALA A 80 1.78 -7.52 6.87
N GLU A 81 3.10 -7.36 6.88
CA GLU A 81 3.86 -7.04 8.08
C GLU A 81 4.52 -5.67 7.94
N PHE A 82 4.13 -4.74 8.81
CA PHE A 82 4.76 -3.43 8.95
C PHE A 82 5.68 -3.46 10.18
N ARG A 83 7.01 -3.40 9.95
CA ARG A 83 8.01 -3.46 11.04
C ARG A 83 8.22 -2.12 11.74
N LYS A 84 7.92 -1.03 11.05
CA LYS A 84 7.95 0.36 11.57
C LYS A 84 6.65 1.07 11.21
N SER A 85 6.62 2.40 11.38
CA SER A 85 5.42 3.20 11.17
C SER A 85 4.81 3.00 9.78
N ALA A 86 3.49 2.81 9.74
CA ALA A 86 2.71 2.72 8.51
C ALA A 86 1.61 3.80 8.54
N LEU A 87 1.79 4.86 7.74
CA LEU A 87 0.91 6.03 7.81
C LEU A 87 -0.24 5.93 6.80
N PHE A 88 -1.44 5.64 7.29
CA PHE A 88 -2.68 5.55 6.49
C PHE A 88 -3.61 6.75 6.66
N SER A 89 -3.18 7.82 7.34
CA SER A 89 -4.02 9.01 7.54
C SER A 89 -4.51 9.61 6.22
N ASN A 90 -5.78 10.02 6.15
CA ASN A 90 -6.43 10.51 4.93
C ASN A 90 -6.49 9.51 3.76
N THR A 91 -6.17 8.23 3.99
CA THR A 91 -6.36 7.18 2.99
C THR A 91 -7.86 6.92 2.79
N ARG A 92 -8.24 6.67 1.55
CA ARG A 92 -9.63 6.36 1.18
C ARG A 92 -9.70 5.01 0.48
N PHE A 93 -10.52 4.13 1.05
CA PHE A 93 -10.94 2.87 0.42
C PHE A 93 -12.36 3.07 -0.09
N TYR A 94 -12.55 2.97 -1.41
CA TYR A 94 -13.83 3.12 -2.08
C TYR A 94 -14.51 1.76 -2.35
N ASN A 95 -13.80 0.67 -2.09
CA ASN A 95 -14.30 -0.69 -2.19
C ASN A 95 -13.74 -1.50 -1.01
N SER A 96 -13.85 -2.82 -1.08
CA SER A 96 -13.43 -3.73 -0.02
C SER A 96 -11.95 -3.56 0.31
N VAL A 97 -11.65 -3.55 1.60
CA VAL A 97 -10.27 -3.59 2.11
C VAL A 97 -10.13 -4.72 3.12
N ASN A 98 -9.05 -5.50 2.98
CA ASN A 98 -8.74 -6.59 3.88
C ASN A 98 -7.44 -6.34 4.64
N PHE A 99 -7.52 -6.22 5.97
CA PHE A 99 -6.36 -6.16 6.87
C PHE A 99 -6.25 -7.42 7.75
N SER A 100 -6.91 -8.52 7.40
CA SER A 100 -6.90 -9.74 8.21
C SER A 100 -5.46 -10.23 8.43
N ARG A 101 -5.08 -10.46 9.70
CA ARG A 101 -3.73 -10.88 10.12
C ARG A 101 -2.60 -9.91 9.74
N ALA A 102 -2.92 -8.70 9.29
CA ALA A 102 -1.92 -7.65 9.11
C ALA A 102 -1.31 -7.29 10.48
N LYS A 103 0.01 -7.11 10.52
CA LYS A 103 0.76 -6.77 11.72
C LYS A 103 1.24 -5.33 11.63
N PHE A 104 0.89 -4.56 12.64
CA PHE A 104 1.30 -3.17 12.79
C PHE A 104 2.09 -3.00 14.09
N PRO A 105 3.05 -2.06 14.18
CA PRO A 105 3.67 -1.72 15.44
C PRO A 105 2.63 -1.25 16.47
N VAL A 106 2.93 -1.49 17.75
CA VAL A 106 2.02 -1.27 18.89
C VAL A 106 1.50 0.18 18.97
N ASP A 107 2.23 1.16 18.42
CA ASP A 107 1.89 2.59 18.44
C ASP A 107 1.30 3.12 17.13
N SER A 108 1.06 2.25 16.14
CA SER A 108 0.34 2.66 14.93
C SER A 108 -1.09 2.19 15.01
N ASP A 109 -2.02 3.16 15.04
CA ASP A 109 -3.41 2.91 14.71
C ASP A 109 -3.62 3.29 13.23
N PRO A 110 -3.42 2.35 12.28
CA PRO A 110 -3.52 2.64 10.86
C PRO A 110 -4.96 2.95 10.42
N LEU A 111 -5.97 2.60 11.22
CA LEU A 111 -7.38 2.68 10.80
C LEU A 111 -8.09 3.89 11.40
N SER A 112 -7.62 4.43 12.52
CA SER A 112 -8.18 5.63 13.19
C SER A 112 -8.41 6.83 12.28
N TYR A 113 -7.65 6.96 11.18
CA TYR A 113 -7.73 8.08 10.24
C TYR A 113 -7.99 7.65 8.78
N ALA A 114 -8.24 6.36 8.55
CA ALA A 114 -8.66 5.88 7.25
C ALA A 114 -10.18 6.01 7.13
N SER A 115 -10.66 6.43 5.97
CA SER A 115 -12.10 6.47 5.69
C SER A 115 -12.49 5.31 4.80
N PHE A 116 -13.51 4.57 5.25
CA PHE A 116 -14.14 3.47 4.53
C PHE A 116 -15.47 3.99 4.01
N ARG A 117 -15.66 4.00 2.69
CA ARG A 117 -16.98 4.27 2.09
C ARG A 117 -17.44 2.98 1.42
N GLY A 118 -18.51 2.41 1.95
CA GLY A 118 -19.32 1.41 1.27
C GLY A 118 -20.22 2.04 0.22
#